data_AF-A0ABD3QSV5-F1
#
_entry.id   AF-A0ABD3QSV5-F1
#
_cell.length_a   1.000
_cell.length_b   1.000
_cell.length_c   1.000
_cell.angle_alpha   90.00
_cell.angle_beta   90.00
_cell.angle_gamma   90.00
#
_symmetry.space_group_name_H-M   'P 1'
#
loop_
_entity.id
_entity.type
_entity.pdbx_description
1 polymer ?
#
loop_
_entity_poly.entity_id
_entity_poly.type
_entity_poly.pdbx_seq_one_letter_code
_entity_poly.pdbx_strand_id
1 'polypeptide(L)'
;MLLLRSRTRQLLASTRLSWHCSRSCCSVSSCKFPSFKLGTSISNTILKRDASSLATEPFTRLVQSLKSTNQTCTIIESSCGGLISSSLMSVPGSSAVYFGGTVAYNTRMSGKLLCGDEELHKSLLSGPSVNSDDDKLLDEHSDLSEGARKYIKSKLHWTREVAIKYCQHVNTDFAIAEGGATGPTFRPKGLINGFAVLALAGRDKDGHVAILGQKIIRSTHAIREENMRFFADSAAELCLETLGHSHVSVRETNDTNAMISLEACRLLLDRSSHLRNNADVIQKFNADPNAMHVVVRGTDEVLFSNPTELALPTLSTIVDDGTIHEEALNHRTFLGRLGPAQTPIYAIFLHKDTTYNKGGYFATTRSHAPMLGPLHNELALTASAYVNWQKSHRYCHICGSALEYVHGGTCAKCTNADGKQHFHWPRQDPSIIVLVTNPDSTHALLARSPRHPSSMYTAIAGFVEAGETFESATCREVHEEVGVTIDRNSIRYIASQPWPFPRSCMIGMRACTLEGLPSIHIDPNEIVDAKWFEKEIVYQAAQDSDSMGAVLDRSVVEEKQKSGEWTGKLLVPSKGVLARTLIESWLEGI
;
A
#
# COMPACT_ATOMS: atom_id res chain seq x y z
N MET A 1 -39.01 10.42 -29.34
CA MET A 1 -39.40 9.70 -30.57
C MET A 1 -38.48 8.48 -30.64
N LEU A 2 -38.78 7.23 -30.28
CA LEU A 2 -39.94 6.40 -29.92
C LEU A 2 -39.45 5.44 -28.79
N LEU A 3 -40.03 5.43 -27.57
CA LEU A 3 -41.00 4.44 -27.04
C LEU A 3 -41.02 3.03 -27.68
N LEU A 4 -40.75 2.00 -26.85
CA LEU A 4 -41.55 0.78 -26.77
C LEU A 4 -41.42 0.14 -25.36
N ARG A 5 -42.56 -0.28 -24.83
CA ARG A 5 -42.81 -0.82 -23.48
C ARG A 5 -43.30 -2.28 -23.59
N SER A 6 -43.23 -2.97 -22.45
CA SER A 6 -44.10 -4.09 -21.98
C SER A 6 -43.62 -5.51 -22.32
N ARG A 7 -43.87 -6.60 -21.56
CA ARG A 7 -44.37 -6.92 -20.20
C ARG A 7 -44.46 -8.46 -20.17
N THR A 8 -44.05 -9.13 -19.09
CA THR A 8 -44.64 -10.38 -18.49
C THR A 8 -43.82 -10.76 -17.24
N ARG A 9 -44.27 -10.69 -15.98
CA ARG A 9 -45.27 -11.40 -15.13
C ARG A 9 -44.87 -12.81 -14.60
N GLN A 10 -44.54 -12.80 -13.28
CA GLN A 10 -45.10 -13.59 -12.15
C GLN A 10 -44.68 -15.05 -11.83
N LEU A 11 -44.71 -15.33 -10.50
CA LEU A 11 -44.77 -16.60 -9.72
C LEU A 11 -43.40 -17.25 -9.37
N LEU A 12 -43.02 -17.69 -8.16
CA LEU A 12 -43.65 -18.21 -6.91
C LEU A 12 -42.66 -18.01 -5.71
N ALA A 13 -43.09 -17.59 -4.52
CA ALA A 13 -43.51 -18.37 -3.33
C ALA A 13 -42.40 -18.87 -2.37
N SER A 14 -42.50 -18.34 -1.14
CA SER A 14 -42.11 -18.82 0.20
C SER A 14 -41.30 -20.11 0.39
N THR A 15 -40.25 -20.01 1.23
CA THR A 15 -39.93 -21.01 2.26
C THR A 15 -39.13 -20.36 3.41
N ARG A 16 -39.71 -20.43 4.62
CA ARG A 16 -39.01 -20.18 5.89
C ARG A 16 -38.31 -21.48 6.30
N LEU A 17 -37.05 -21.40 6.73
CA LEU A 17 -36.36 -22.50 7.42
C LEU A 17 -35.74 -21.97 8.71
N SER A 18 -36.35 -22.37 9.81
CA SER A 18 -35.86 -22.23 11.18
C SER A 18 -34.78 -23.27 11.46
N TRP A 19 -33.64 -22.85 12.02
CA TRP A 19 -32.65 -23.75 12.60
C TRP A 19 -32.52 -23.50 14.11
N HIS A 20 -32.80 -24.55 14.88
CA HIS A 20 -32.61 -24.61 16.32
C HIS A 20 -31.12 -24.77 16.66
N CYS A 21 -30.67 -23.96 17.61
CA CYS A 21 -29.33 -24.00 18.20
C CYS A 21 -29.36 -24.87 19.47
N SER A 22 -28.56 -25.95 19.52
CA SER A 22 -28.25 -26.69 20.75
C SER A 22 -26.82 -26.35 21.20
N ARG A 23 -26.72 -25.77 22.40
CA ARG A 23 -25.47 -25.56 23.14
C ARG A 23 -25.01 -26.86 23.79
N SER A 24 -23.70 -27.11 23.81
CA SER A 24 -23.06 -27.91 24.86
C SER A 24 -21.73 -27.30 25.27
N CYS A 25 -21.62 -27.09 26.59
CA CYS A 25 -20.43 -26.67 27.34
C CYS A 25 -19.21 -27.55 27.07
N CYS A 26 -18.01 -26.98 27.24
CA CYS A 26 -17.08 -27.44 28.27
C CYS A 26 -15.92 -26.45 28.49
N SER A 27 -15.74 -26.12 29.76
CA SER A 27 -14.64 -25.41 30.43
C SER A 27 -13.25 -25.97 30.14
N VAL A 28 -12.18 -25.15 30.21
CA VAL A 28 -10.97 -25.40 31.04
C VAL A 28 -10.27 -24.07 31.37
N SER A 29 -9.74 -24.07 32.59
CA SER A 29 -9.06 -23.09 33.44
C SER A 29 -7.67 -22.59 33.04
N SER A 30 -7.43 -21.33 33.44
CA SER A 30 -6.22 -20.75 34.08
C SER A 30 -4.81 -21.10 33.60
N CYS A 31 -4.07 -20.09 33.12
CA CYS A 31 -2.63 -19.91 33.38
C CYS A 31 -2.28 -18.42 33.45
N LYS A 32 -1.58 -18.01 34.53
CA LYS A 32 -1.03 -16.67 34.78
C LYS A 32 0.35 -16.55 34.11
N PHE A 33 0.66 -15.39 33.51
CA PHE A 33 2.04 -14.95 33.24
C PHE A 33 2.20 -13.43 33.53
N PRO A 34 3.45 -12.97 33.82
CA PRO A 34 3.71 -11.79 34.62
C PRO A 34 3.77 -10.47 33.85
N SER A 35 3.57 -9.40 34.61
CA SER A 35 3.62 -7.99 34.23
C SER A 35 4.98 -7.54 33.71
N PHE A 36 5.01 -6.98 32.50
CA PHE A 36 6.08 -6.10 32.02
C PHE A 36 5.50 -4.72 31.75
N LYS A 37 6.10 -3.69 32.35
CA LYS A 37 5.78 -2.28 32.12
C LYS A 37 6.40 -1.84 30.78
N LEU A 38 5.60 -1.38 29.83
CA LEU A 38 6.07 -0.56 28.72
C LEU A 38 5.65 0.89 28.95
N GLY A 39 6.64 1.79 28.98
CA GLY A 39 6.42 3.23 28.91
C GLY A 39 5.88 3.61 27.54
N THR A 40 4.83 4.41 27.54
CA THR A 40 4.15 4.95 26.36
C THR A 40 4.83 6.22 25.88
N SER A 41 5.13 6.28 24.59
CA SER A 41 5.15 7.51 23.80
C SER A 41 5.30 7.11 22.33
N ILE A 42 4.19 6.99 21.59
CA ILE A 42 4.25 6.88 20.12
C ILE A 42 3.14 7.69 19.46
N SER A 43 3.60 8.42 18.45
CA SER A 43 3.02 9.49 17.65
C SER A 43 1.79 9.11 16.80
N ASN A 44 0.88 10.08 16.69
CA ASN A 44 -0.24 10.11 15.75
C ASN A 44 0.25 9.88 14.31
N THR A 45 -0.26 8.86 13.61
CA THR A 45 -0.03 8.66 12.16
C THR A 45 -1.35 8.32 11.47
N ILE A 46 -1.67 9.12 10.44
CA ILE A 46 -2.85 9.02 9.59
C ILE A 46 -2.54 8.04 8.45
N LEU A 47 -3.29 6.94 8.33
CA LEU A 47 -3.14 5.96 7.23
C LEU A 47 -3.74 6.51 5.92
N LYS A 48 -3.05 6.30 4.79
CA LYS A 48 -3.54 6.60 3.43
C LYS A 48 -4.73 5.69 3.09
N ARG A 49 -5.90 6.31 2.94
CA ARG A 49 -7.21 5.68 2.71
C ARG A 49 -7.55 5.71 1.21
N ASP A 50 -8.17 4.65 0.69
CA ASP A 50 -8.96 4.75 -0.54
C ASP A 50 -10.11 5.73 -0.24
N ALA A 51 -10.07 6.93 -0.83
CA ALA A 51 -10.99 8.01 -0.51
C ALA A 51 -12.47 7.65 -0.77
N SER A 52 -12.73 6.56 -1.52
CA SER A 52 -14.06 6.15 -1.94
C SER A 52 -14.75 5.11 -1.04
N SER A 53 -14.01 4.34 -0.22
CA SER A 53 -14.59 3.25 0.58
C SER A 53 -14.78 3.60 2.06
N LEU A 54 -15.95 3.27 2.59
CA LEU A 54 -16.24 3.30 4.03
C LEU A 54 -15.72 2.04 4.76
N ALA A 55 -15.55 0.93 4.04
CA ALA A 55 -15.08 -0.35 4.59
C ALA A 55 -13.54 -0.38 4.56
N THR A 56 -12.92 0.42 5.41
CA THR A 56 -11.46 0.46 5.52
C THR A 56 -10.91 -0.76 6.25
N GLU A 57 -9.62 -1.04 6.03
CA GLU A 57 -8.93 -2.16 6.65
C GLU A 57 -9.07 -2.24 8.20
N PRO A 58 -8.97 -1.14 8.96
CA PRO A 58 -9.24 -1.17 10.41
C PRO A 58 -10.65 -1.67 10.76
N PHE A 59 -11.67 -1.23 10.01
CA PHE A 59 -13.05 -1.69 10.25
C PHE A 59 -13.27 -3.12 9.80
N THR A 60 -12.65 -3.56 8.69
CA THR A 60 -12.70 -4.95 8.23
C THR A 60 -12.13 -5.88 9.31
N ARG A 61 -10.94 -5.57 9.83
CA ARG A 61 -10.32 -6.32 10.92
C ARG A 61 -11.16 -6.29 12.19
N LEU A 62 -11.68 -5.14 12.59
CA LEU A 62 -12.52 -5.03 13.78
C LEU A 62 -13.77 -5.90 13.67
N VAL A 63 -14.49 -5.86 12.55
CA VAL A 63 -15.68 -6.69 12.35
C VAL A 63 -15.35 -8.17 12.33
N GLN A 64 -14.28 -8.57 11.65
CA GLN A 64 -13.81 -9.97 11.67
C GLN A 64 -13.46 -10.43 13.09
N SER A 65 -12.75 -9.59 13.84
CA SER A 65 -12.34 -9.87 15.22
C SER A 65 -13.54 -10.07 16.12
N LEU A 66 -14.47 -9.10 16.14
CA LEU A 66 -15.69 -9.16 16.94
C LEU A 66 -16.57 -10.35 16.56
N LYS A 67 -16.63 -10.71 15.26
CA LYS A 67 -17.34 -11.93 14.81
C LYS A 67 -16.69 -13.19 15.35
N SER A 68 -15.36 -13.27 15.30
CA SER A 68 -14.60 -14.45 15.74
C SER A 68 -14.72 -14.69 17.25
N THR A 69 -14.88 -13.63 18.04
CA THR A 69 -15.08 -13.69 19.48
C THR A 69 -16.55 -13.65 19.90
N ASN A 70 -17.47 -13.56 18.93
CA ASN A 70 -18.90 -13.39 19.15
C ASN A 70 -19.22 -12.22 20.10
N GLN A 71 -18.49 -11.12 19.93
CA GLN A 71 -18.63 -9.89 20.70
C GLN A 71 -19.42 -8.84 19.93
N THR A 72 -20.12 -7.99 20.68
CA THR A 72 -21.00 -6.95 20.16
C THR A 72 -20.55 -5.57 20.64
N CYS A 73 -20.79 -4.56 19.82
CA CYS A 73 -20.45 -3.18 20.14
C CYS A 73 -21.61 -2.23 19.88
N THR A 74 -21.66 -1.16 20.68
CA THR A 74 -22.44 0.05 20.41
C THR A 74 -21.51 1.25 20.20
N ILE A 75 -21.93 2.22 19.39
CA ILE A 75 -21.09 3.37 18.99
C ILE A 75 -21.79 4.68 19.31
N ILE A 76 -21.05 5.61 19.91
CA ILE A 76 -21.53 6.95 20.25
C ILE A 76 -20.56 7.97 19.71
N GLU A 77 -21.02 8.78 18.77
CA GLU A 77 -20.15 9.71 18.05
C GLU A 77 -20.59 11.15 18.27
N SER A 78 -19.63 12.07 18.15
CA SER A 78 -19.90 13.50 18.19
C SER A 78 -19.31 14.19 16.97
N SER A 79 -17.99 14.21 16.83
CA SER A 79 -17.34 14.99 15.76
C SER A 79 -17.21 14.23 14.44
N CYS A 80 -17.17 12.90 14.49
CA CYS A 80 -17.21 11.99 13.34
C CYS A 80 -18.60 11.88 12.70
N GLY A 81 -19.66 12.27 13.41
CA GLY A 81 -20.97 12.46 12.79
C GLY A 81 -21.67 11.20 12.27
N GLY A 82 -21.35 10.02 12.80
CA GLY A 82 -21.87 8.74 12.31
C GLY A 82 -20.92 8.02 11.34
N LEU A 83 -19.72 8.56 11.12
CA LEU A 83 -18.74 7.96 10.23
C LEU A 83 -18.17 6.65 10.78
N ILE A 84 -18.01 6.51 12.10
CA ILE A 84 -17.55 5.25 12.73
C ILE A 84 -18.61 4.17 12.54
N SER A 85 -19.86 4.48 12.87
CA SER A 85 -21.01 3.59 12.67
C SER A 85 -21.17 3.18 11.21
N SER A 86 -21.13 4.13 10.27
CA SER A 86 -21.28 3.82 8.85
C SER A 86 -20.10 3.04 8.27
N SER A 87 -18.86 3.34 8.70
CA SER A 87 -17.68 2.58 8.30
C SER A 87 -17.77 1.13 8.79
N LEU A 88 -18.15 0.91 10.05
CA LEU A 88 -18.35 -0.43 10.59
C LEU A 88 -19.49 -1.16 9.86
N MET A 89 -20.62 -0.50 9.64
CA MET A 89 -21.78 -1.08 8.93
C MET A 89 -21.49 -1.44 7.47
N SER A 90 -20.58 -0.71 6.82
CA SER A 90 -20.22 -0.96 5.43
C SER A 90 -19.42 -2.25 5.21
N VAL A 91 -18.88 -2.85 6.27
CA VAL A 91 -18.18 -4.15 6.20
C VAL A 91 -19.21 -5.29 6.17
N PRO A 92 -19.14 -6.22 5.20
CA PRO A 92 -20.02 -7.38 5.16
C PRO A 92 -20.00 -8.22 6.45
N GLY A 93 -21.18 -8.51 6.98
CA GLY A 93 -21.34 -9.28 8.23
C GLY A 93 -21.28 -8.43 9.51
N SER A 94 -21.16 -7.11 9.40
CA SER A 94 -21.26 -6.16 10.52
C SER A 94 -22.55 -6.29 11.33
N SER A 95 -23.64 -6.79 10.73
CA SER A 95 -24.92 -7.06 11.39
C SER A 95 -24.82 -8.07 12.55
N ALA A 96 -23.77 -8.88 12.61
CA ALA A 96 -23.54 -9.83 13.70
C ALA A 96 -22.90 -9.19 14.93
N VAL A 97 -22.30 -8.00 14.79
CA VAL A 97 -21.46 -7.37 15.84
C VAL A 97 -21.94 -5.97 16.21
N TYR A 98 -22.58 -5.25 15.28
CA TYR A 98 -23.08 -3.90 15.54
C TYR A 98 -24.51 -3.93 16.06
N PHE A 99 -24.70 -3.53 17.31
CA PHE A 99 -26.02 -3.51 17.93
C PHE A 99 -26.79 -2.20 17.69
N GLY A 100 -26.07 -1.11 17.45
CA GLY A 100 -26.65 0.22 17.25
C GLY A 100 -25.81 1.31 17.87
N GLY A 101 -26.24 2.55 17.73
CA GLY A 101 -25.46 3.70 18.16
C GLY A 101 -26.22 5.01 18.09
N THR A 102 -25.56 6.10 18.47
CA THR A 102 -26.13 7.44 18.43
C THR A 102 -25.11 8.48 17.99
N VAL A 103 -25.60 9.56 17.40
CA VAL A 103 -24.79 10.74 17.07
C VAL A 103 -25.24 11.91 17.95
N ALA A 104 -24.39 12.29 18.91
CA ALA A 104 -24.64 13.32 19.91
C ALA A 104 -23.73 14.55 19.66
N TYR A 105 -24.11 15.38 18.69
CA TYR A 105 -23.35 16.59 18.31
C TYR A 105 -23.33 17.68 19.38
N ASN A 106 -24.43 17.86 20.11
CA ASN A 106 -24.59 18.94 21.09
C ASN A 106 -25.01 18.37 22.43
N THR A 107 -24.05 18.34 23.37
CA THR A 107 -24.26 17.80 24.73
C THR A 107 -25.48 18.42 25.43
N ARG A 108 -25.77 19.72 25.24
CA ARG A 108 -26.91 20.39 25.89
C ARG A 108 -28.27 19.91 25.38
N MET A 109 -28.31 19.42 24.14
CA MET A 109 -29.53 18.97 23.48
C MET A 109 -29.61 17.44 23.39
N SER A 110 -28.52 16.73 23.71
CA SER A 110 -28.43 15.29 23.52
C SER A 110 -28.97 14.48 24.70
N GLY A 111 -29.58 15.08 25.72
CA GLY A 111 -30.08 14.34 26.89
C GLY A 111 -30.94 13.11 26.55
N LYS A 112 -31.88 13.26 25.59
CA LYS A 112 -32.69 12.12 25.10
C LYS A 112 -31.89 11.07 24.33
N LEU A 113 -30.78 11.49 23.73
CA LEU A 113 -29.82 10.64 23.01
C LEU A 113 -28.73 10.10 23.94
N LEU A 114 -28.83 10.28 25.25
CA LEU A 114 -27.85 9.77 26.23
C LEU A 114 -28.54 8.77 27.16
N CYS A 115 -29.14 7.73 26.56
CA CYS A 115 -29.93 6.71 27.26
C CYS A 115 -31.15 7.26 28.03
N GLY A 116 -31.56 8.52 27.78
CA GLY A 116 -32.59 9.21 28.57
C GLY A 116 -32.18 9.47 30.03
N ASP A 117 -30.89 9.39 30.36
CA ASP A 117 -30.39 9.54 31.72
C ASP A 117 -30.11 11.01 32.06
N GLU A 118 -30.97 11.58 32.90
CA GLU A 118 -30.86 12.97 33.34
C GLU A 118 -29.63 13.24 34.21
N GLU A 119 -29.18 12.26 35.00
CA GLU A 119 -28.02 12.40 35.89
C GLU A 119 -26.72 12.34 35.09
N LEU A 120 -26.62 11.44 34.10
CA LEU A 120 -25.53 11.46 33.13
C LEU A 120 -25.50 12.81 32.41
N HIS A 121 -26.65 13.27 31.89
CA HIS A 121 -26.71 14.54 31.18
C HIS A 121 -26.27 15.72 32.05
N LYS A 122 -26.69 15.78 33.31
CA LYS A 122 -26.23 16.80 34.28
C LYS A 122 -24.72 16.70 34.52
N SER A 123 -24.18 15.51 34.75
CA SER A 123 -22.74 15.27 34.95
C SER A 123 -21.88 15.77 33.79
N LEU A 124 -22.35 15.53 32.56
CA LEU A 124 -21.66 15.98 31.35
C LEU A 124 -21.69 17.52 31.18
N LEU A 125 -22.72 18.19 31.73
CA LEU A 125 -22.84 19.64 31.71
C LEU A 125 -22.04 20.33 32.83
N SER A 126 -21.89 19.69 33.99
CA SER A 126 -21.10 20.21 35.11
C SER A 126 -19.58 20.13 34.88
N GLY A 127 -19.14 19.29 33.93
CA GLY A 127 -17.73 19.14 33.58
C GLY A 127 -16.99 18.13 34.45
N PRO A 128 -15.69 17.88 34.16
CA PRO A 128 -14.89 16.84 34.83
C PRO A 128 -14.70 17.12 36.32
N SER A 129 -14.76 16.07 37.15
CA SER A 129 -14.13 16.07 38.48
C SER A 129 -12.60 15.94 38.33
N VAL A 130 -11.82 16.34 39.34
CA VAL A 130 -10.36 16.26 39.30
C VAL A 130 -9.94 14.78 39.19
N ASN A 131 -9.31 14.41 38.08
CA ASN A 131 -8.81 13.05 37.81
C ASN A 131 -7.32 13.13 37.41
N SER A 132 -6.45 12.47 38.19
CA SER A 132 -4.99 12.47 37.97
C SER A 132 -4.55 11.71 36.73
N ASP A 133 -5.37 10.80 36.19
CA ASP A 133 -5.07 10.08 34.95
C ASP A 133 -5.35 10.92 33.70
N ASP A 134 -6.26 11.90 33.78
CA ASP A 134 -6.48 12.87 32.70
C ASP A 134 -5.25 13.76 32.49
N ASP A 135 -4.53 14.09 33.56
CA ASP A 135 -3.32 14.89 33.50
C ASP A 135 -2.17 14.13 32.82
N LYS A 136 -2.00 12.82 33.11
CA LYS A 136 -1.00 11.97 32.45
C LYS A 136 -1.22 11.88 30.93
N LEU A 137 -2.47 11.69 30.49
CA LEU A 137 -2.79 11.65 29.06
C LEU A 137 -2.55 12.99 28.35
N LEU A 138 -2.61 14.10 29.09
CA LEU A 138 -2.38 15.45 28.54
C LEU A 138 -0.91 15.86 28.55
N ASP A 139 -0.06 15.25 29.39
CA ASP A 139 1.37 15.57 29.46
C ASP A 139 2.11 15.20 28.17
N GLU A 140 1.60 14.22 27.42
CA GLU A 140 2.06 13.88 26.05
C GLU A 140 1.69 14.96 25.00
N HIS A 141 0.97 16.01 25.39
CA HIS A 141 0.51 17.12 24.54
C HIS A 141 0.79 18.50 25.17
N SER A 142 2.03 18.68 25.62
CA SER A 142 2.49 19.89 26.31
C SER A 142 2.47 21.17 25.46
N ASP A 143 2.32 21.06 24.14
CA ASP A 143 2.24 22.17 23.18
C ASP A 143 0.88 22.89 23.15
N LEU A 144 -0.12 22.42 23.91
CA LEU A 144 -1.48 22.95 23.90
C LEU A 144 -1.67 24.17 24.83
N SER A 145 -2.45 25.16 24.35
CA SER A 145 -2.90 26.28 25.19
C SER A 145 -3.78 25.80 26.35
N GLU A 146 -3.83 26.58 27.44
CA GLU A 146 -4.66 26.26 28.61
C GLU A 146 -6.14 26.04 28.25
N GLY A 147 -6.67 26.86 27.33
CA GLY A 147 -8.01 26.69 26.79
C GLY A 147 -8.20 25.38 26.04
N ALA A 148 -7.24 24.99 25.20
CA ALA A 148 -7.28 23.72 24.47
C ALA A 148 -7.20 22.52 25.43
N ARG A 149 -6.32 22.57 26.45
CA ARG A 149 -6.24 21.53 27.49
C ARG A 149 -7.57 21.36 28.23
N LYS A 150 -8.21 22.46 28.64
CA LYS A 150 -9.53 22.42 29.30
C LYS A 150 -10.61 21.81 28.39
N TYR A 151 -10.55 22.09 27.09
CA TYR A 151 -11.50 21.53 26.13
C TYR A 151 -11.31 20.03 25.93
N ILE A 152 -10.06 19.56 25.80
CA ILE A 152 -9.76 18.12 25.71
C ILE A 152 -10.15 17.39 27.01
N LYS A 153 -9.88 17.98 28.20
CA LYS A 153 -10.36 17.42 29.49
C LYS A 153 -11.87 17.21 29.51
N SER A 154 -12.64 18.17 29.00
CA SER A 154 -14.08 18.01 28.87
C SER A 154 -14.47 16.84 27.96
N LYS A 155 -13.69 16.56 26.90
CA LYS A 155 -13.92 15.42 26.00
C LYS A 155 -13.45 14.08 26.58
N LEU A 156 -12.40 14.05 27.40
CA LEU A 156 -11.99 12.89 28.20
C LEU A 156 -13.11 12.45 29.15
N HIS A 157 -13.67 13.39 29.91
CA HIS A 157 -14.84 13.12 30.75
C HIS A 157 -16.03 12.65 29.93
N TRP A 158 -16.35 13.37 28.86
CA TRP A 158 -17.53 13.07 28.06
C TRP A 158 -17.48 11.67 27.43
N THR A 159 -16.39 11.31 26.77
CA THR A 159 -16.24 10.00 26.11
C THR A 159 -16.25 8.86 27.11
N ARG A 160 -15.62 9.05 28.27
CA ARG A 160 -15.58 8.06 29.36
C ARG A 160 -16.97 7.73 29.88
N GLU A 161 -17.69 8.74 30.35
CA GLU A 161 -19.00 8.55 30.99
C GLU A 161 -20.03 7.98 30.01
N VAL A 162 -20.00 8.47 28.76
CA VAL A 162 -20.92 8.02 27.72
C VAL A 162 -20.63 6.58 27.30
N ALA A 163 -19.36 6.20 27.11
CA ALA A 163 -19.00 4.82 26.78
C ALA A 163 -19.46 3.84 27.87
N ILE A 164 -19.17 4.14 29.14
CA ILE A 164 -19.59 3.30 30.28
C ILE A 164 -21.11 3.17 30.31
N LYS A 165 -21.84 4.30 30.25
CA LYS A 165 -23.30 4.27 30.33
C LYS A 165 -23.93 3.50 29.19
N TYR A 166 -23.44 3.68 27.96
CA TYR A 166 -23.98 2.99 26.80
C TYR A 166 -23.71 1.50 26.81
N CYS A 167 -22.49 1.08 27.18
CA CYS A 167 -22.18 -0.35 27.33
C CYS A 167 -23.11 -1.00 28.37
N GLN A 168 -23.38 -0.31 29.50
CA GLN A 168 -24.33 -0.79 30.52
C GLN A 168 -25.78 -0.82 30.02
N HIS A 169 -26.24 0.28 29.40
CA HIS A 169 -27.64 0.46 29.03
C HIS A 169 -28.07 -0.41 27.85
N VAL A 170 -27.22 -0.49 26.82
CA VAL A 170 -27.46 -1.32 25.64
C VAL A 170 -27.09 -2.78 25.92
N ASN A 171 -26.26 -3.02 26.93
CA ASN A 171 -25.78 -4.34 27.34
C ASN A 171 -24.97 -5.07 26.23
N THR A 172 -24.14 -4.32 25.50
CA THR A 172 -23.14 -4.86 24.57
C THR A 172 -21.85 -5.22 25.30
N ASP A 173 -21.01 -6.04 24.67
CA ASP A 173 -19.69 -6.39 25.21
C ASP A 173 -18.80 -5.15 25.35
N PHE A 174 -18.90 -4.23 24.37
CA PHE A 174 -18.17 -2.96 24.37
C PHE A 174 -19.03 -1.78 23.91
N ALA A 175 -18.59 -0.57 24.29
CA ALA A 175 -19.06 0.68 23.71
C ALA A 175 -17.89 1.56 23.28
N ILE A 176 -17.99 2.11 22.07
CA ILE A 176 -17.02 3.03 21.48
C ILE A 176 -17.60 4.43 21.58
N ALA A 177 -16.89 5.36 22.21
CA ALA A 177 -17.27 6.76 22.25
C ALA A 177 -16.21 7.65 21.59
N GLU A 178 -16.65 8.54 20.70
CA GLU A 178 -15.81 9.54 20.04
C GLU A 178 -16.32 10.95 20.36
N GLY A 179 -15.40 11.83 20.76
CA GLY A 179 -15.70 13.24 20.95
C GLY A 179 -14.51 14.14 20.69
N GLY A 180 -14.66 15.11 19.79
CA GLY A 180 -13.55 15.95 19.36
C GLY A 180 -13.95 17.25 18.67
N ALA A 181 -13.00 17.78 17.90
CA ALA A 181 -13.19 18.90 17.00
C ALA A 181 -12.41 18.65 15.69
N THR A 182 -13.11 18.59 14.58
CA THR A 182 -12.55 18.27 13.25
C THR A 182 -12.06 19.48 12.46
N GLY A 183 -12.35 20.70 12.93
CA GLY A 183 -12.02 21.94 12.22
C GLY A 183 -13.01 22.31 11.10
N PRO A 184 -12.72 23.37 10.31
CA PRO A 184 -11.54 24.24 10.44
C PRO A 184 -11.70 25.31 11.54
N THR A 185 -12.91 25.49 12.08
CA THR A 185 -13.18 26.46 13.14
C THR A 185 -13.18 25.79 14.50
N PHE A 186 -12.37 26.32 15.42
CA PHE A 186 -12.24 25.80 16.78
C PHE A 186 -12.72 26.80 17.83
N ARG A 187 -13.32 26.29 18.90
CA ARG A 187 -13.62 27.03 20.12
C ARG A 187 -13.24 26.12 21.30
N PRO A 188 -12.29 26.52 22.17
CA PRO A 188 -11.64 27.84 22.31
C PRO A 188 -10.55 28.14 21.25
N LYS A 189 -10.17 29.43 21.14
CA LYS A 189 -9.09 29.90 20.25
C LYS A 189 -7.75 29.30 20.71
N GLY A 190 -6.94 28.78 19.78
CA GLY A 190 -5.62 28.18 20.07
C GLY A 190 -5.41 26.76 19.52
N LEU A 191 -6.47 26.09 19.08
CA LEU A 191 -6.35 24.87 18.27
C LEU A 191 -6.15 25.25 16.80
N ILE A 192 -5.09 24.71 16.19
CA ILE A 192 -4.78 24.86 14.75
C ILE A 192 -5.09 23.58 13.97
N ASN A 193 -5.10 22.42 14.64
CA ASN A 193 -5.38 21.13 14.04
C ASN A 193 -6.58 20.47 14.74
N GLY A 194 -7.25 19.57 14.04
CA GLY A 194 -8.31 18.78 14.64
C GLY A 194 -7.79 17.78 15.68
N PHE A 195 -8.65 17.41 16.63
CA PHE A 195 -8.40 16.33 17.58
C PHE A 195 -9.68 15.53 17.84
N ALA A 196 -9.53 14.31 18.32
CA ALA A 196 -10.60 13.55 18.95
C ALA A 196 -10.11 12.87 20.22
N VAL A 197 -11.04 12.67 21.16
CA VAL A 197 -10.87 11.73 22.25
C VAL A 197 -11.68 10.50 21.90
N LEU A 198 -11.08 9.34 22.07
CA LEU A 198 -11.66 8.03 21.82
C LEU A 198 -11.67 7.25 23.11
N ALA A 199 -12.79 6.60 23.44
CA ALA A 199 -12.90 5.74 24.60
C ALA A 199 -13.56 4.40 24.22
N LEU A 200 -13.02 3.32 24.76
CA LEU A 200 -13.60 1.99 24.73
C LEU A 200 -13.98 1.59 26.16
N ALA A 201 -15.27 1.37 26.39
CA ALA A 201 -15.75 0.75 27.62
C ALA A 201 -16.11 -0.72 27.37
N GLY A 202 -15.96 -1.56 28.38
CA GLY A 202 -16.36 -2.96 28.37
C GLY A 202 -16.30 -3.56 29.76
N ARG A 203 -16.62 -4.85 29.86
CA ARG A 203 -16.64 -5.55 31.16
C ARG A 203 -15.22 -5.95 31.58
N ASP A 204 -14.85 -5.58 32.80
CA ASP A 204 -13.63 -6.07 33.44
C ASP A 204 -13.78 -7.54 33.89
N LYS A 205 -12.72 -8.08 34.51
CA LYS A 205 -12.71 -9.48 34.99
C LYS A 205 -13.75 -9.76 36.07
N ASP A 206 -14.20 -8.72 36.76
CA ASP A 206 -15.20 -8.79 37.82
C ASP A 206 -16.62 -8.50 37.29
N GLY A 207 -16.77 -8.30 35.97
CA GLY A 207 -18.04 -8.08 35.29
C GLY A 207 -18.54 -6.64 35.31
N HIS A 208 -17.78 -5.71 35.90
CA HIS A 208 -18.13 -4.29 35.95
C HIS A 208 -17.76 -3.61 34.64
N VAL A 209 -18.63 -2.71 34.16
CA VAL A 209 -18.31 -1.92 32.96
C VAL A 209 -17.35 -0.79 33.35
N ALA A 210 -16.16 -0.80 32.76
CA ALA A 210 -15.11 0.17 32.97
C ALA A 210 -14.48 0.59 31.64
N ILE A 211 -13.67 1.65 31.66
CA ILE A 211 -12.84 2.00 30.50
C ILE A 211 -11.73 0.98 30.36
N LEU A 212 -11.69 0.34 29.19
CA LEU A 212 -10.64 -0.58 28.79
C LEU A 212 -9.49 0.16 28.09
N GLY A 213 -9.82 1.22 27.34
CA GLY A 213 -8.85 2.03 26.62
C GLY A 213 -9.38 3.43 26.35
N GLN A 214 -8.53 4.45 26.47
CA GLN A 214 -8.88 5.83 26.15
C GLN A 214 -7.67 6.56 25.59
N LYS A 215 -7.85 7.29 24.49
CA LYS A 215 -6.76 7.91 23.74
C LYS A 215 -7.16 9.29 23.23
N ILE A 216 -6.22 10.22 23.25
CA ILE A 216 -6.32 11.51 22.57
C ILE A 216 -5.59 11.37 21.24
N ILE A 217 -6.26 11.69 20.15
CA ILE A 217 -5.68 11.69 18.80
C ILE A 217 -5.70 13.11 18.24
N ARG A 218 -4.62 13.48 17.55
CA ARG A 218 -4.48 14.80 16.92
C ARG A 218 -4.09 14.65 15.46
N SER A 219 -4.75 15.43 14.63
CA SER A 219 -4.40 15.55 13.21
C SER A 219 -3.28 16.57 13.00
N THR A 220 -2.70 16.58 11.80
CA THR A 220 -1.67 17.54 11.36
C THR A 220 -2.26 18.74 10.61
N HIS A 221 -3.58 18.74 10.37
CA HIS A 221 -4.27 19.75 9.56
C HIS A 221 -5.68 20.06 10.11
N ALA A 222 -6.31 21.09 9.56
CA ALA A 222 -7.67 21.52 9.92
C ALA A 222 -8.74 21.09 8.90
N ILE A 223 -8.40 20.18 7.99
CA ILE A 223 -9.30 19.69 6.93
C ILE A 223 -10.36 18.76 7.55
N ARG A 224 -11.60 19.22 7.56
CA ARG A 224 -12.71 18.58 8.29
C ARG A 224 -12.93 17.12 7.88
N GLU A 225 -13.03 16.84 6.58
CA GLU A 225 -13.34 15.50 6.07
C GLU A 225 -12.21 14.51 6.38
N GLU A 226 -10.96 14.90 6.11
CA GLU A 226 -9.79 14.08 6.42
C GLU A 226 -9.69 13.78 7.91
N ASN A 227 -9.99 14.77 8.77
CA ASN A 227 -10.02 14.58 10.22
C ASN A 227 -11.11 13.60 10.66
N MET A 228 -12.33 13.73 10.13
CA MET A 228 -13.41 12.77 10.44
C MET A 228 -13.00 11.34 10.07
N ARG A 229 -12.41 11.14 8.90
CA ARG A 229 -11.94 9.83 8.42
C ARG A 229 -10.83 9.27 9.30
N PHE A 230 -9.81 10.08 9.57
CA PHE A 230 -8.70 9.70 10.45
C PHE A 230 -9.18 9.31 11.85
N PHE A 231 -10.09 10.09 12.44
CA PHE A 231 -10.61 9.81 13.77
C PHE A 231 -11.46 8.55 13.77
N ALA A 232 -12.20 8.28 12.69
CA ALA A 232 -12.98 7.07 12.58
C ALA A 232 -12.10 5.81 12.50
N ASP A 233 -11.06 5.82 11.67
CA ASP A 233 -10.13 4.68 11.57
C ASP A 233 -9.37 4.48 12.89
N SER A 234 -8.98 5.56 13.55
CA SER A 234 -8.32 5.51 14.86
C SER A 234 -9.20 4.92 15.97
N ALA A 235 -10.52 5.08 15.87
CA ALA A 235 -11.47 4.46 16.80
C ALA A 235 -11.47 2.93 16.65
N ALA A 236 -11.44 2.42 15.42
CA ALA A 236 -11.35 0.99 15.16
C ALA A 236 -10.01 0.40 15.63
N GLU A 237 -8.90 1.11 15.41
CA GLU A 237 -7.58 0.70 15.90
C GLU A 237 -7.51 0.66 17.42
N LEU A 238 -8.06 1.67 18.12
CA LEU A 238 -8.14 1.64 19.59
C LEU A 238 -8.86 0.39 20.09
N CYS A 239 -9.93 -0.03 19.41
CA CYS A 239 -10.64 -1.27 19.76
C CYS A 239 -9.75 -2.50 19.59
N LEU A 240 -9.10 -2.64 18.45
CA LEU A 240 -8.21 -3.78 18.17
C LEU A 240 -7.06 -3.85 19.17
N GLU A 241 -6.42 -2.71 19.47
CA GLU A 241 -5.36 -2.56 20.47
C GLU A 241 -5.83 -2.99 21.87
N THR A 242 -6.99 -2.48 22.29
CA THR A 242 -7.48 -2.65 23.66
C THR A 242 -8.01 -4.05 23.94
N LEU A 243 -8.64 -4.69 22.96
CA LEU A 243 -9.26 -6.00 23.13
C LEU A 243 -8.26 -7.16 23.17
N GLY A 244 -6.95 -6.88 23.14
CA GLY A 244 -5.93 -7.92 23.07
C GLY A 244 -5.94 -8.65 21.74
N HIS A 245 -6.59 -8.08 20.72
CA HIS A 245 -6.43 -8.43 19.32
C HIS A 245 -5.22 -7.70 18.71
N SER A 246 -4.24 -7.42 19.55
CA SER A 246 -2.88 -7.08 19.17
C SER A 246 -2.27 -8.29 18.46
N HIS A 247 -2.25 -8.21 17.13
CA HIS A 247 -1.68 -9.20 16.23
C HIS A 247 -2.30 -10.61 16.39
N VAL A 248 -2.95 -11.08 15.31
CA VAL A 248 -2.71 -12.48 14.94
C VAL A 248 -1.19 -12.64 14.98
N SER A 249 -0.71 -13.50 15.87
CA SER A 249 0.58 -14.14 15.63
C SER A 249 0.47 -14.74 14.25
N VAL A 250 1.02 -14.01 13.28
CA VAL A 250 1.77 -14.62 12.21
C VAL A 250 2.53 -15.73 12.93
N ARG A 251 2.09 -16.99 12.77
CA ARG A 251 2.97 -18.15 12.97
C ARG A 251 4.31 -17.70 12.44
N GLU A 252 5.39 -17.85 13.20
CA GLU A 252 6.76 -17.55 12.74
C GLU A 252 6.96 -17.99 11.29
N THR A 253 6.60 -17.09 10.41
CA THR A 253 7.06 -16.88 9.07
C THR A 253 7.71 -15.54 9.27
N ASN A 254 9.03 -15.52 9.13
CA ASN A 254 9.90 -14.37 9.32
C ASN A 254 9.39 -13.16 8.52
N ASP A 255 8.41 -12.43 9.04
CA ASP A 255 7.77 -11.32 8.35
C ASP A 255 8.11 -10.02 9.08
N THR A 256 9.21 -9.46 8.62
CA THR A 256 9.81 -8.15 8.89
C THR A 256 8.89 -6.94 8.66
N ASN A 257 7.60 -7.13 8.33
CA ASN A 257 6.75 -6.12 7.72
C ASN A 257 5.92 -5.22 8.68
N ALA A 258 5.84 -5.48 9.98
CA ALA A 258 5.01 -4.66 10.89
C ALA A 258 5.74 -3.43 11.47
N MET A 259 7.06 -3.49 11.74
CA MET A 259 7.86 -2.28 12.05
C MET A 259 8.08 -1.41 10.81
N ILE A 260 7.87 -1.96 9.62
CA ILE A 260 7.94 -1.25 8.34
C ILE A 260 6.76 -0.29 8.16
N SER A 261 5.65 -0.41 8.89
CA SER A 261 4.42 0.36 8.58
C SER A 261 4.50 1.89 8.83
N LEU A 262 5.21 2.35 9.86
CA LEU A 262 5.44 3.80 10.05
C LEU A 262 6.64 4.32 9.24
N GLU A 263 7.62 3.45 8.98
CA GLU A 263 8.84 3.77 8.24
C GLU A 263 8.64 3.71 6.72
N ALA A 264 7.63 2.99 6.24
CA ALA A 264 7.20 2.91 4.84
C ALA A 264 6.27 4.06 4.41
N CYS A 265 5.71 4.84 5.35
CA CYS A 265 5.06 6.11 5.03
C CYS A 265 6.06 7.27 4.87
N ARG A 266 7.29 7.12 5.36
CA ARG A 266 8.41 7.86 4.77
C ARG A 266 8.66 7.20 3.43
N LEU A 267 8.63 7.96 2.34
CA LEU A 267 9.29 7.50 1.13
C LEU A 267 10.69 7.07 1.56
N LEU A 268 10.98 5.76 1.53
CA LEU A 268 12.31 5.27 1.86
C LEU A 268 13.34 5.97 0.96
N LEU A 269 12.91 6.37 -0.24
CA LEU A 269 13.58 7.29 -1.15
C LEU A 269 12.79 8.61 -1.36
N ASP A 270 13.19 9.70 -0.72
CA ASP A 270 12.74 11.04 -1.10
C ASP A 270 13.44 11.50 -2.38
N ARG A 271 12.71 11.62 -3.49
CA ARG A 271 13.26 12.05 -4.80
C ARG A 271 13.89 13.44 -4.77
N SER A 272 13.51 14.29 -3.81
CA SER A 272 14.05 15.63 -3.56
C SER A 272 14.19 16.48 -4.83
N SER A 273 13.18 16.44 -5.72
CA SER A 273 13.23 17.08 -7.04
C SER A 273 13.45 18.59 -6.96
N HIS A 274 12.90 19.24 -5.93
CA HIS A 274 13.04 20.67 -5.64
C HIS A 274 14.48 21.11 -5.30
N LEU A 275 15.38 20.18 -4.95
CA LEU A 275 16.78 20.50 -4.64
C LEU A 275 17.71 20.34 -5.85
N ARG A 276 17.24 19.71 -6.93
CA ARG A 276 18.09 19.31 -8.06
C ARG A 276 18.69 20.49 -8.82
N ASN A 277 18.03 21.63 -8.82
CA ASN A 277 18.49 22.85 -9.48
C ASN A 277 19.40 23.73 -8.61
N ASN A 278 19.59 23.40 -7.32
CA ASN A 278 20.43 24.16 -6.41
C ASN A 278 21.85 23.60 -6.43
N ALA A 279 22.76 24.30 -7.12
CA ALA A 279 24.15 23.87 -7.30
C ALA A 279 24.89 23.69 -5.96
N ASP A 280 24.69 24.60 -5.01
CA ASP A 280 25.36 24.53 -3.70
C ASP A 280 24.90 23.32 -2.88
N VAL A 281 23.61 23.01 -2.94
CA VAL A 281 23.04 21.83 -2.26
C VAL A 281 23.55 20.54 -2.90
N ILE A 282 23.55 20.47 -4.24
CA ILE A 282 24.09 19.31 -4.96
C ILE A 282 25.58 19.14 -4.71
N GLN A 283 26.35 20.23 -4.65
CA GLN A 283 27.77 20.17 -4.31
C GLN A 283 28.00 19.63 -2.88
N LYS A 284 27.19 20.05 -1.91
CA LYS A 284 27.23 19.49 -0.54
C LYS A 284 26.92 18.00 -0.53
N PHE A 285 25.86 17.58 -1.22
CA PHE A 285 25.50 16.16 -1.33
C PHE A 285 26.58 15.36 -2.07
N ASN A 286 27.29 15.99 -3.01
CA ASN A 286 28.37 15.38 -3.75
C ASN A 286 29.64 15.17 -2.91
N ALA A 287 29.84 15.98 -1.88
CA ALA A 287 30.97 15.89 -0.96
C ALA A 287 30.69 15.02 0.28
N ASP A 288 29.46 14.53 0.45
CA ASP A 288 29.09 13.70 1.61
C ASP A 288 29.79 12.33 1.52
N PRO A 289 30.68 11.97 2.47
CA PRO A 289 31.38 10.69 2.46
C PRO A 289 30.45 9.48 2.60
N ASN A 290 29.24 9.68 3.15
CA ASN A 290 28.23 8.64 3.32
C ASN A 290 27.27 8.54 2.13
N ALA A 291 27.40 9.38 1.10
CA ALA A 291 26.59 9.30 -0.11
C ALA A 291 26.69 7.90 -0.73
N MET A 292 25.54 7.25 -0.97
CA MET A 292 25.45 5.88 -1.47
C MET A 292 25.31 5.84 -2.99
N HIS A 293 25.75 4.75 -3.62
CA HIS A 293 25.76 4.64 -5.08
C HIS A 293 25.18 3.31 -5.58
N VAL A 294 24.17 3.39 -6.44
CA VAL A 294 23.77 2.28 -7.30
C VAL A 294 24.75 2.23 -8.47
N VAL A 295 25.61 1.22 -8.49
CA VAL A 295 26.60 1.04 -9.55
C VAL A 295 25.96 0.22 -10.67
N VAL A 296 25.83 0.83 -11.84
CA VAL A 296 25.31 0.21 -13.07
C VAL A 296 26.49 -0.05 -14.01
N ARG A 297 26.65 -1.29 -14.47
CA ARG A 297 27.67 -1.66 -15.44
C ARG A 297 27.02 -1.94 -16.79
N GLY A 298 27.55 -1.30 -17.84
CA GLY A 298 26.89 -1.33 -19.14
C GLY A 298 25.51 -0.66 -19.06
N THR A 299 24.43 -1.39 -19.34
CA THR A 299 23.06 -0.83 -19.36
C THR A 299 22.01 -1.72 -18.73
N ASP A 300 22.47 -2.84 -18.19
CA ASP A 300 21.64 -3.99 -17.91
C ASP A 300 22.09 -4.72 -16.65
N GLU A 301 23.26 -4.40 -16.07
CA GLU A 301 23.74 -5.01 -14.84
C GLU A 301 23.86 -3.98 -13.70
N VAL A 302 23.47 -4.39 -12.49
CA VAL A 302 23.71 -3.62 -11.26
C VAL A 302 24.51 -4.45 -10.26
N LEU A 303 25.20 -3.78 -9.34
CA LEU A 303 26.04 -4.42 -8.34
C LEU A 303 25.22 -4.89 -7.11
N PHE A 304 25.19 -6.20 -6.90
CA PHE A 304 24.53 -6.87 -5.77
C PHE A 304 25.53 -7.20 -4.67
N SER A 305 25.13 -7.09 -3.40
CA SER A 305 25.88 -7.65 -2.27
C SER A 305 25.52 -9.11 -2.05
N ASN A 306 24.23 -9.43 -2.20
CA ASN A 306 23.63 -10.74 -2.08
C ASN A 306 22.39 -10.79 -3.01
N PRO A 307 21.74 -11.96 -3.20
CA PRO A 307 20.59 -12.08 -4.13
C PRO A 307 19.40 -11.15 -3.86
N THR A 308 19.27 -10.61 -2.64
CA THR A 308 18.12 -9.78 -2.21
C THR A 308 18.46 -8.31 -2.01
N GLU A 309 19.74 -7.93 -2.08
CA GLU A 309 20.22 -6.57 -1.80
C GLU A 309 21.30 -6.08 -2.78
N LEU A 310 21.39 -4.77 -2.90
CA LEU A 310 22.39 -4.04 -3.68
C LEU A 310 23.57 -3.73 -2.77
N ALA A 311 24.78 -3.68 -3.33
CA ALA A 311 25.98 -3.40 -2.54
C ALA A 311 26.05 -1.95 -2.02
N LEU A 312 25.47 -1.00 -2.75
CA LEU A 312 25.37 0.43 -2.40
C LEU A 312 26.63 1.06 -1.76
N PRO A 313 27.82 0.97 -2.39
CA PRO A 313 29.05 1.55 -1.83
C PRO A 313 28.91 3.06 -1.58
N THR A 314 29.50 3.52 -0.46
CA THR A 314 29.55 4.93 -0.10
C THR A 314 30.64 5.66 -0.89
N LEU A 315 30.59 7.00 -0.95
CA LEU A 315 31.62 7.81 -1.58
C LEU A 315 33.01 7.51 -1.01
N SER A 316 33.13 7.39 0.32
CA SER A 316 34.41 7.04 0.97
C SER A 316 34.97 5.71 0.48
N THR A 317 34.13 4.67 0.43
CA THR A 317 34.57 3.35 -0.04
C THR A 317 34.96 3.34 -1.51
N ILE A 318 34.29 4.14 -2.35
CA ILE A 318 34.61 4.27 -3.78
C ILE A 318 35.94 4.99 -3.99
N VAL A 319 36.16 6.11 -3.29
CA VAL A 319 37.37 6.93 -3.45
C VAL A 319 38.61 6.18 -2.97
N ASP A 320 38.51 5.45 -1.86
CA ASP A 320 39.61 4.64 -1.32
C ASP A 320 40.00 3.46 -2.23
N ASP A 321 39.07 2.98 -3.06
CA ASP A 321 39.27 1.83 -3.94
C ASP A 321 39.93 2.20 -5.28
N GLY A 322 39.73 3.41 -5.79
CA GLY A 322 40.30 3.89 -7.05
C GLY A 322 39.76 3.22 -8.32
N THR A 323 38.85 2.24 -8.20
CA THR A 323 38.27 1.50 -9.33
C THR A 323 37.28 2.33 -10.15
N ILE A 324 36.55 3.24 -9.50
CA ILE A 324 35.64 4.17 -10.19
C ILE A 324 36.41 5.47 -10.41
N HIS A 325 36.69 5.77 -11.67
CA HIS A 325 37.40 6.99 -12.06
C HIS A 325 36.62 8.25 -11.67
N GLU A 326 37.36 9.32 -11.39
CA GLU A 326 36.82 10.64 -11.04
C GLU A 326 35.80 11.15 -12.08
N GLU A 327 36.00 10.84 -13.35
CA GLU A 327 35.04 11.14 -14.43
C GLU A 327 33.66 10.52 -14.20
N ALA A 328 33.58 9.24 -13.81
CA ALA A 328 32.32 8.55 -13.54
C ALA A 328 31.63 9.13 -12.29
N LEU A 329 32.42 9.54 -11.29
CA LEU A 329 31.93 10.24 -10.10
C LEU A 329 31.36 11.62 -10.45
N ASN A 330 31.99 12.35 -11.37
CA ASN A 330 31.54 13.68 -11.80
C ASN A 330 30.26 13.65 -12.66
N HIS A 331 29.96 12.52 -13.29
CA HIS A 331 28.77 12.32 -14.12
C HIS A 331 27.66 11.49 -13.46
N ARG A 332 27.73 11.27 -12.14
CA ARG A 332 26.70 10.54 -11.40
C ARG A 332 25.35 11.26 -11.40
N THR A 333 24.28 10.49 -11.33
CA THR A 333 22.90 11.00 -11.31
C THR A 333 22.31 10.93 -9.92
N PHE A 334 21.89 12.07 -9.37
CA PHE A 334 21.23 12.14 -8.07
C PHE A 334 19.80 11.55 -8.15
N LEU A 335 19.58 10.46 -7.42
CA LEU A 335 18.30 9.76 -7.40
C LEU A 335 17.35 10.30 -6.33
N GLY A 336 17.92 10.78 -5.22
CA GLY A 336 17.18 11.28 -4.06
C GLY A 336 17.96 11.15 -2.76
N ARG A 337 17.24 11.08 -1.65
CA ARG A 337 17.76 10.93 -0.29
C ARG A 337 17.08 9.75 0.40
N LEU A 338 17.89 8.91 1.04
CA LEU A 338 17.45 7.65 1.61
C LEU A 338 17.20 7.77 3.13
N GLY A 339 16.06 7.23 3.56
CA GLY A 339 15.74 7.01 4.96
C GLY A 339 15.63 8.28 5.83
N PRO A 340 15.54 8.11 7.16
CA PRO A 340 15.41 9.21 8.10
C PRO A 340 16.61 10.16 8.11
N ALA A 341 17.82 9.64 7.87
CA ALA A 341 19.05 10.40 7.78
C ALA A 341 19.15 11.26 6.51
N GLN A 342 18.26 11.02 5.53
CA GLN A 342 18.24 11.74 4.26
C GLN A 342 19.58 11.64 3.50
N THR A 343 20.20 10.47 3.56
CA THR A 343 21.51 10.20 2.94
C THR A 343 21.41 10.32 1.41
N PRO A 344 22.22 11.15 0.74
CA PRO A 344 22.22 11.25 -0.71
C PRO A 344 22.47 9.90 -1.39
N ILE A 345 21.70 9.60 -2.43
CA ILE A 345 21.89 8.38 -3.24
C ILE A 345 21.95 8.70 -4.73
N TYR A 346 22.89 8.05 -5.42
CA TYR A 346 23.22 8.32 -6.82
C TYR A 346 23.18 7.05 -7.67
N ALA A 347 23.02 7.21 -8.98
CA ALA A 347 23.38 6.20 -9.97
C ALA A 347 24.73 6.56 -10.61
N ILE A 348 25.61 5.57 -10.74
CA ILE A 348 26.88 5.67 -11.47
C ILE A 348 26.87 4.66 -12.61
N PHE A 349 27.34 5.09 -13.77
CA PHE A 349 27.58 4.23 -14.92
C PHE A 349 29.06 3.84 -15.00
N LEU A 350 29.31 2.54 -15.19
CA LEU A 350 30.59 1.96 -15.53
C LEU A 350 30.53 1.30 -16.91
N HIS A 351 31.66 1.35 -17.64
CA HIS A 351 31.77 0.61 -18.90
C HIS A 351 31.67 -0.90 -18.65
N LYS A 352 31.20 -1.67 -19.64
CA LYS A 352 30.98 -3.12 -19.49
C LYS A 352 32.28 -3.87 -19.13
N ASP A 353 33.40 -3.38 -19.63
CA ASP A 353 34.73 -3.96 -19.42
C ASP A 353 35.41 -3.46 -18.13
N THR A 354 34.75 -2.58 -17.36
CA THR A 354 35.29 -2.12 -16.08
C THR A 354 35.32 -3.27 -15.09
N THR A 355 36.52 -3.61 -14.62
CA THR A 355 36.72 -4.60 -13.56
C THR A 355 36.36 -3.97 -12.21
N TYR A 356 35.59 -4.67 -11.38
CA TYR A 356 35.22 -4.23 -10.03
C TYR A 356 35.61 -5.31 -9.02
N ASN A 357 36.54 -4.99 -8.11
CA ASN A 357 37.20 -5.99 -7.26
C ASN A 357 36.78 -5.92 -5.77
N LYS A 358 35.81 -5.08 -5.40
CA LYS A 358 35.39 -4.85 -4.00
C LYS A 358 34.08 -5.51 -3.66
N GLY A 359 34.10 -6.84 -3.60
CA GLY A 359 32.97 -7.64 -3.15
C GLY A 359 31.70 -7.45 -3.99
N GLY A 360 30.69 -8.27 -3.70
CA GLY A 360 29.49 -8.31 -4.52
C GLY A 360 29.72 -8.87 -5.92
N TYR A 361 28.67 -8.86 -6.72
CA TYR A 361 28.69 -9.36 -8.09
C TYR A 361 27.69 -8.57 -8.93
N PHE A 362 27.98 -8.45 -10.22
CA PHE A 362 27.05 -7.85 -11.17
C PHE A 362 26.09 -8.91 -11.70
N ALA A 363 24.81 -8.57 -11.76
CA ALA A 363 23.79 -9.41 -12.36
C ALA A 363 22.80 -8.57 -13.16
N THR A 364 22.14 -9.20 -14.14
CA THR A 364 21.18 -8.53 -15.01
C THR A 364 19.99 -8.01 -14.20
N THR A 365 19.76 -6.69 -14.24
CA THR A 365 18.66 -6.02 -13.54
C THR A 365 17.31 -6.59 -13.96
N ARG A 366 17.11 -6.91 -15.24
CA ARG A 366 15.82 -7.42 -15.74
C ARG A 366 15.38 -8.75 -15.10
N SER A 367 16.32 -9.67 -14.90
CA SER A 367 16.03 -11.00 -14.37
C SER A 367 16.19 -11.07 -12.85
N HIS A 368 17.08 -10.26 -12.26
CA HIS A 368 17.45 -10.37 -10.85
C HIS A 368 16.85 -9.27 -9.97
N ALA A 369 16.54 -8.07 -10.49
CA ALA A 369 15.90 -7.02 -9.68
C ALA A 369 14.56 -7.44 -9.05
N PRO A 370 13.72 -8.30 -9.67
CA PRO A 370 12.52 -8.82 -9.00
C PRO A 370 12.80 -9.58 -7.68
N MET A 371 14.02 -10.08 -7.50
CA MET A 371 14.47 -10.77 -6.29
C MET A 371 14.96 -9.81 -5.20
N LEU A 372 15.17 -8.54 -5.53
CA LEU A 372 15.54 -7.51 -4.56
C LEU A 372 14.37 -7.17 -3.64
N GLY A 373 14.69 -6.78 -2.40
CA GLY A 373 13.73 -6.13 -1.52
C GLY A 373 13.13 -4.86 -2.17
N PRO A 374 11.91 -4.42 -1.80
CA PRO A 374 11.18 -3.37 -2.51
C PRO A 374 11.96 -2.07 -2.78
N LEU A 375 12.65 -1.54 -1.76
CA LEU A 375 13.48 -0.35 -1.90
C LEU A 375 14.65 -0.57 -2.87
N HIS A 376 15.33 -1.69 -2.75
CA HIS A 376 16.49 -2.01 -3.59
C HIS A 376 16.06 -2.21 -5.05
N ASN A 377 14.91 -2.83 -5.28
CA ASN A 377 14.31 -2.93 -6.60
C ASN A 377 13.98 -1.54 -7.17
N GLU A 378 13.34 -0.65 -6.38
CA GLU A 378 13.06 0.73 -6.81
C GLU A 378 14.35 1.49 -7.21
N LEU A 379 15.42 1.34 -6.41
CA LEU A 379 16.72 1.95 -6.68
C LEU A 379 17.36 1.40 -7.95
N ALA A 380 17.38 0.08 -8.12
CA ALA A 380 17.95 -0.59 -9.30
C ALA A 380 17.23 -0.17 -10.59
N LEU A 381 15.89 -0.16 -10.58
CA LEU A 381 15.08 0.24 -11.73
C LEU A 381 15.23 1.73 -12.03
N THR A 382 15.25 2.59 -11.00
CA THR A 382 15.49 4.03 -11.16
C THR A 382 16.86 4.29 -11.79
N ALA A 383 17.92 3.69 -11.25
CA ALA A 383 19.28 3.88 -11.74
C ALA A 383 19.42 3.43 -13.20
N SER A 384 18.88 2.24 -13.51
CA SER A 384 18.87 1.71 -14.87
C SER A 384 18.13 2.63 -15.84
N ALA A 385 16.99 3.21 -15.43
CA ALA A 385 16.24 4.14 -16.25
C ALA A 385 17.06 5.39 -16.62
N TYR A 386 17.73 6.01 -15.65
CA TYR A 386 18.56 7.19 -15.91
C TYR A 386 19.79 6.85 -16.73
N VAL A 387 20.51 5.77 -16.42
CA VAL A 387 21.70 5.36 -17.18
C VAL A 387 21.34 5.01 -18.63
N ASN A 388 20.25 4.29 -18.86
CA ASN A 388 19.78 3.94 -20.21
C ASN A 388 19.36 5.17 -21.02
N TRP A 389 18.67 6.11 -20.39
CA TRP A 389 18.33 7.38 -21.01
C TRP A 389 19.60 8.17 -21.35
N GLN A 390 20.54 8.30 -20.42
CA GLN A 390 21.73 9.12 -20.60
C GLN A 390 22.67 8.60 -21.69
N LYS A 391 22.77 7.28 -21.82
CA LYS A 391 23.55 6.63 -22.89
C LYS A 391 22.92 6.87 -24.26
N SER A 392 21.60 6.87 -24.35
CA SER A 392 20.87 6.99 -25.63
C SER A 392 20.56 8.44 -26.05
N HIS A 393 20.63 9.42 -25.14
CA HIS A 393 20.21 10.81 -25.39
C HIS A 393 21.38 11.79 -25.26
N ARG A 394 22.36 11.73 -26.18
CA ARG A 394 23.56 12.60 -26.15
C ARG A 394 23.42 13.90 -26.94
N TYR A 395 22.41 13.99 -27.81
CA TYR A 395 22.20 15.12 -28.72
C TYR A 395 20.74 15.60 -28.68
N CYS A 396 20.54 16.90 -28.86
CA CYS A 396 19.24 17.55 -28.90
C CYS A 396 18.45 17.08 -30.13
N HIS A 397 17.27 16.48 -29.93
CA HIS A 397 16.44 16.01 -31.04
C HIS A 397 15.90 17.15 -31.93
N ILE A 398 15.95 18.40 -31.48
CA ILE A 398 15.47 19.57 -32.23
C ILE A 398 16.55 20.10 -33.18
N CYS A 399 17.81 20.18 -32.72
CA CYS A 399 18.88 20.88 -33.45
C CYS A 399 20.18 20.07 -33.65
N GLY A 400 20.26 18.84 -33.15
CA GLY A 400 21.41 17.96 -33.27
C GLY A 400 22.64 18.34 -32.43
N SER A 401 22.62 19.46 -31.70
CA SER A 401 23.74 19.87 -30.83
C SER A 401 23.87 18.98 -29.59
N ALA A 402 25.06 18.94 -28.98
CA ALA A 402 25.31 18.13 -27.79
C ALA A 402 24.42 18.55 -26.60
N LEU A 403 24.17 17.60 -25.71
CA LEU A 403 23.44 17.82 -24.46
C LEU A 403 24.37 17.84 -23.25
N GLU A 404 24.11 18.77 -22.33
CA GLU A 404 24.71 18.83 -21.01
C GLU A 404 23.69 18.37 -19.97
N TYR A 405 24.06 17.42 -19.09
CA TYR A 405 23.19 16.97 -18.03
C TYR A 405 23.18 17.95 -16.86
N VAL A 406 21.98 18.39 -16.50
CA VAL A 406 21.71 19.36 -15.44
C VAL A 406 20.72 18.76 -14.43
N HIS A 407 20.36 19.51 -13.40
CA HIS A 407 19.42 19.07 -12.37
C HIS A 407 19.81 17.73 -11.72
N GLY A 408 21.07 17.63 -11.27
CA GLY A 408 21.63 16.41 -10.70
C GLY A 408 21.64 15.22 -11.66
N GLY A 409 21.70 15.46 -12.98
CA GLY A 409 21.69 14.40 -14.00
C GLY A 409 20.29 13.96 -14.44
N THR A 410 19.22 14.53 -13.89
CA THR A 410 17.83 14.11 -14.19
C THR A 410 17.17 14.87 -15.35
N CYS A 411 17.89 15.83 -15.93
CA CYS A 411 17.48 16.63 -17.06
C CYS A 411 18.69 16.91 -17.94
N ALA A 412 18.48 17.14 -19.23
CA ALA A 412 19.53 17.50 -20.17
C ALA A 412 19.17 18.81 -20.88
N LYS A 413 20.14 19.71 -21.00
CA LYS A 413 20.00 21.01 -21.63
C LYS A 413 20.86 21.07 -22.89
N CYS A 414 20.31 21.62 -23.98
CA CYS A 414 21.07 21.82 -25.20
C CYS A 414 22.17 22.88 -25.03
N THR A 415 23.36 22.61 -25.55
CA THR A 415 24.53 23.50 -25.47
C THR A 415 24.53 24.62 -26.52
N ASN A 416 23.71 24.52 -27.56
CA ASN A 416 23.59 25.54 -28.60
C ASN A 416 23.03 26.85 -28.03
N ALA A 417 23.63 27.98 -28.40
CA ALA A 417 23.20 29.32 -27.98
C ALA A 417 21.71 29.59 -28.28
N ASP A 418 21.24 29.20 -29.47
CA ASP A 418 19.84 29.38 -29.89
C ASP A 418 18.92 28.29 -29.29
N GLY A 419 19.51 27.16 -28.92
CA GLY A 419 18.83 26.03 -28.28
C GLY A 419 18.85 26.05 -26.75
N LYS A 420 19.35 27.12 -26.10
CA LYS A 420 19.52 27.20 -24.63
C LYS A 420 18.24 26.96 -23.83
N GLN A 421 17.08 27.03 -24.46
CA GLN A 421 15.77 26.76 -23.85
C GLN A 421 15.26 25.32 -24.06
N HIS A 422 15.98 24.50 -24.83
CA HIS A 422 15.62 23.11 -25.07
C HIS A 422 16.07 22.24 -23.89
N PHE A 423 15.10 21.81 -23.10
CA PHE A 423 15.28 20.85 -22.01
C PHE A 423 14.69 19.49 -22.39
N HIS A 424 15.37 18.45 -21.94
CA HIS A 424 14.99 17.06 -22.19
C HIS A 424 14.91 16.31 -20.87
N TRP A 425 13.92 15.42 -20.77
CA TRP A 425 13.69 14.56 -19.62
C TRP A 425 13.65 13.08 -20.08
N PRO A 426 13.90 12.13 -19.16
CA PRO A 426 13.70 10.72 -19.46
C PRO A 426 12.30 10.45 -19.98
N ARG A 427 12.21 9.76 -21.12
CA ARG A 427 10.95 9.30 -21.70
C ARG A 427 10.51 8.01 -21.00
N GLN A 428 9.21 7.89 -20.75
CA GLN A 428 8.58 6.64 -20.34
C GLN A 428 7.51 6.26 -21.36
N ASP A 429 7.60 5.04 -21.89
CA ASP A 429 6.69 4.55 -22.92
C ASP A 429 5.58 3.70 -22.24
N PRO A 430 4.31 4.14 -22.24
CA PRO A 430 3.24 3.38 -21.57
C PRO A 430 3.00 2.04 -22.27
N SER A 431 2.88 0.98 -21.48
CA SER A 431 2.60 -0.37 -21.97
C SER A 431 1.60 -1.04 -21.04
N ILE A 432 0.56 -1.64 -21.61
CA ILE A 432 -0.41 -2.43 -20.84
C ILE A 432 0.16 -3.81 -20.59
N ILE A 433 -0.25 -4.43 -19.49
CA ILE A 433 -0.13 -5.86 -19.28
C ILE A 433 -1.41 -6.35 -18.64
N VAL A 434 -2.04 -7.36 -19.23
CA VAL A 434 -3.38 -7.81 -18.85
C VAL A 434 -3.42 -9.30 -18.60
N LEU A 435 -3.92 -9.67 -17.43
CA LEU A 435 -4.32 -11.05 -17.16
C LEU A 435 -5.79 -11.20 -17.55
N VAL A 436 -6.04 -12.00 -18.58
CA VAL A 436 -7.39 -12.28 -19.09
C VAL A 436 -7.89 -13.58 -18.49
N THR A 437 -9.08 -13.56 -17.89
CA THR A 437 -9.76 -14.75 -17.35
C THR A 437 -11.02 -15.06 -18.14
N ASN A 438 -11.58 -16.25 -17.95
CA ASN A 438 -12.97 -16.49 -18.35
C ASN A 438 -13.96 -15.87 -17.33
N PRO A 439 -15.28 -15.79 -17.63
CA PRO A 439 -16.24 -15.08 -16.78
C PRO A 439 -16.38 -15.65 -15.37
N ASP A 440 -16.23 -16.96 -15.21
CA ASP A 440 -16.29 -17.63 -13.90
C ASP A 440 -14.96 -17.62 -13.14
N SER A 441 -13.90 -17.04 -13.73
CA SER A 441 -12.58 -16.88 -13.12
C SER A 441 -11.88 -18.21 -12.77
N THR A 442 -12.23 -19.31 -13.42
CA THR A 442 -11.60 -20.63 -13.23
C THR A 442 -10.36 -20.85 -14.09
N HIS A 443 -10.20 -20.09 -15.19
CA HIS A 443 -9.06 -20.18 -16.09
C HIS A 443 -8.47 -18.81 -16.41
N ALA A 444 -7.17 -18.78 -16.64
CA ALA A 444 -6.45 -17.61 -17.16
C ALA A 444 -5.77 -17.91 -18.50
N LEU A 445 -5.81 -16.94 -19.40
CA LEU A 445 -5.06 -16.95 -20.65
C LEU A 445 -3.63 -16.50 -20.37
N LEU A 446 -2.67 -17.39 -20.64
CA LEU A 446 -1.25 -17.07 -20.57
C LEU A 446 -0.58 -17.39 -21.91
N ALA A 447 0.38 -16.56 -22.30
CA ALA A 447 1.10 -16.67 -23.55
C ALA A 447 2.62 -16.65 -23.35
N ARG A 448 3.35 -17.14 -24.35
CA ARG A 448 4.80 -17.20 -24.37
C ARG A 448 5.34 -16.60 -25.65
N SER A 449 6.04 -15.47 -25.52
CA SER A 449 6.80 -14.87 -26.63
C SER A 449 8.19 -15.52 -26.82
N PRO A 450 8.81 -15.41 -28.01
CA PRO A 450 10.09 -16.04 -28.34
C PRO A 450 11.26 -15.68 -27.40
N ARG A 451 11.17 -14.52 -26.74
CA ARG A 451 12.19 -14.05 -25.80
C ARG A 451 12.22 -14.84 -24.50
N HIS A 452 11.09 -15.41 -24.07
CA HIS A 452 11.00 -16.10 -22.78
C HIS A 452 11.62 -17.51 -22.84
N PRO A 453 12.10 -18.04 -21.71
CA PRO A 453 12.53 -19.43 -21.62
C PRO A 453 11.40 -20.41 -21.99
N SER A 454 11.79 -21.63 -22.38
CA SER A 454 10.84 -22.71 -22.63
C SER A 454 9.93 -22.91 -21.40
N SER A 455 8.64 -23.14 -21.65
CA SER A 455 7.60 -23.34 -20.64
C SER A 455 7.27 -22.15 -19.73
N MET A 456 7.90 -20.98 -19.90
CA MET A 456 7.49 -19.76 -19.20
C MET A 456 6.35 -19.07 -19.94
N TYR A 457 5.18 -18.98 -19.31
CA TYR A 457 4.03 -18.24 -19.82
C TYR A 457 3.71 -17.06 -18.92
N THR A 458 3.20 -15.99 -19.50
CA THR A 458 2.89 -14.74 -18.81
C THR A 458 1.63 -14.08 -19.38
N ALA A 459 1.21 -13.01 -18.73
CA ALA A 459 0.11 -12.16 -19.19
C ALA A 459 0.45 -11.48 -20.53
N ILE A 460 -0.59 -11.13 -21.30
CA ILE A 460 -0.47 -10.41 -22.58
C ILE A 460 -0.02 -8.98 -22.31
N ALA A 461 0.90 -8.44 -23.11
CA ALA A 461 1.45 -7.11 -22.88
C ALA A 461 1.92 -6.45 -24.17
N GLY A 462 1.48 -5.21 -24.40
CA GLY A 462 1.89 -4.43 -25.55
C GLY A 462 1.87 -2.93 -25.28
N PHE A 463 2.28 -2.15 -26.28
CA PHE A 463 2.43 -0.71 -26.14
C PHE A 463 1.10 0.00 -26.35
N VAL A 464 0.93 1.13 -25.67
CA VAL A 464 -0.22 2.01 -25.91
C VAL A 464 0.09 2.90 -27.11
N GLU A 465 -0.78 2.91 -28.12
CA GLU A 465 -0.60 3.75 -29.30
C GLU A 465 -0.96 5.23 -29.04
N ALA A 466 -0.51 6.10 -29.95
CA ALA A 466 -0.77 7.54 -29.85
C ALA A 466 -2.27 7.84 -29.96
N GLY A 467 -2.84 8.44 -28.90
CA GLY A 467 -4.27 8.75 -28.82
C GLY A 467 -5.14 7.58 -28.33
N GLU A 468 -4.54 6.46 -27.98
CA GLU A 468 -5.23 5.27 -27.50
C GLU A 468 -5.42 5.31 -25.97
N THR A 469 -6.58 4.84 -25.48
CA THR A 469 -6.81 4.63 -24.04
C THR A 469 -6.22 3.28 -23.60
N PHE A 470 -5.89 3.13 -22.33
CA PHE A 470 -5.37 1.87 -21.80
C PHE A 470 -6.34 0.69 -22.00
N GLU A 471 -7.64 0.94 -21.88
CA GLU A 471 -8.68 -0.07 -22.13
C GLU A 471 -8.73 -0.47 -23.61
N SER A 472 -8.53 0.49 -24.51
CA SER A 472 -8.55 0.24 -25.95
C SER A 472 -7.31 -0.55 -26.37
N ALA A 473 -6.13 -0.17 -25.87
CA ALA A 473 -4.89 -0.93 -26.03
C ALA A 473 -5.03 -2.35 -25.48
N THR A 474 -5.63 -2.50 -24.30
CA THR A 474 -5.87 -3.82 -23.70
C THR A 474 -6.75 -4.71 -24.57
N CYS A 475 -7.83 -4.18 -25.15
CA CYS A 475 -8.67 -4.93 -26.09
C CYS A 475 -7.91 -5.27 -27.38
N ARG A 476 -7.17 -4.31 -27.93
CA ARG A 476 -6.42 -4.46 -29.19
C ARG A 476 -5.33 -5.51 -29.06
N GLU A 477 -4.44 -5.38 -28.08
CA GLU A 477 -3.28 -6.28 -27.89
C GLU A 477 -3.72 -7.74 -27.68
N VAL A 478 -4.77 -7.97 -26.87
CA VAL A 478 -5.30 -9.33 -26.68
C VAL A 478 -5.91 -9.89 -27.97
N HIS A 479 -6.58 -9.05 -28.76
CA HIS A 479 -7.13 -9.49 -30.03
C HIS A 479 -6.04 -9.74 -31.09
N GLU A 480 -5.02 -8.87 -31.17
CA GLU A 480 -3.91 -8.99 -32.13
C GLU A 480 -3.02 -10.21 -31.83
N GLU A 481 -2.59 -10.40 -30.59
CA GLU A 481 -1.63 -11.46 -30.25
C GLU A 481 -2.26 -12.86 -30.23
N VAL A 482 -3.52 -12.97 -29.78
CA VAL A 482 -4.15 -14.26 -29.45
C VAL A 482 -5.59 -14.42 -29.95
N GLY A 483 -6.13 -13.43 -30.67
CA GLY A 483 -7.46 -13.52 -31.29
C GLY A 483 -8.64 -13.54 -30.32
N VAL A 484 -8.42 -13.20 -29.05
CA VAL A 484 -9.44 -13.29 -27.99
C VAL A 484 -10.12 -11.94 -27.79
N THR A 485 -11.46 -11.94 -27.80
CA THR A 485 -12.26 -10.76 -27.46
C THR A 485 -12.56 -10.73 -25.97
N ILE A 486 -12.23 -9.60 -25.32
CA ILE A 486 -12.50 -9.35 -23.90
C ILE A 486 -13.69 -8.39 -23.69
N ASP A 487 -14.40 -8.52 -22.57
CA ASP A 487 -15.40 -7.54 -22.16
C ASP A 487 -14.70 -6.26 -21.71
N ARG A 488 -14.82 -5.19 -22.50
CA ARG A 488 -14.24 -3.89 -22.17
C ARG A 488 -14.71 -3.35 -20.81
N ASN A 489 -15.93 -3.66 -20.37
CA ASN A 489 -16.46 -3.21 -19.09
C ASN A 489 -15.89 -3.98 -17.89
N SER A 490 -15.22 -5.09 -18.13
CA SER A 490 -14.55 -5.89 -17.11
C SER A 490 -13.13 -5.40 -16.79
N ILE A 491 -12.55 -4.53 -17.62
CA ILE A 491 -11.17 -4.07 -17.48
C ILE A 491 -10.99 -3.32 -16.16
N ARG A 492 -10.09 -3.79 -15.31
CA ARG A 492 -9.74 -3.16 -14.03
C ARG A 492 -8.24 -2.97 -13.92
N TYR A 493 -7.82 -1.76 -13.53
CA TYR A 493 -6.45 -1.49 -13.12
C TYR A 493 -6.15 -2.17 -11.78
N ILE A 494 -4.98 -2.79 -11.67
CA ILE A 494 -4.51 -3.48 -10.46
C ILE A 494 -3.30 -2.76 -9.87
N ALA A 495 -2.25 -2.58 -10.67
CA ALA A 495 -0.99 -2.01 -10.22
C ALA A 495 -0.18 -1.49 -11.42
N SER A 496 0.91 -0.77 -11.15
CA SER A 496 1.87 -0.34 -12.17
C SER A 496 3.29 -0.66 -11.72
N GLN A 497 4.19 -0.80 -12.70
CA GLN A 497 5.60 -1.06 -12.43
C GLN A 497 6.47 -0.34 -13.48
N PRO A 498 7.50 0.42 -13.05
CA PRO A 498 8.50 0.91 -13.99
C PRO A 498 9.28 -0.28 -14.58
N TRP A 499 9.45 -0.30 -15.90
CA TRP A 499 10.13 -1.38 -16.60
C TRP A 499 11.16 -0.81 -17.58
N PRO A 500 12.36 -0.41 -17.09
CA PRO A 500 13.38 0.33 -17.85
C PRO A 500 14.17 -0.56 -18.83
N PHE A 501 13.48 -1.44 -19.54
CA PHE A 501 14.03 -2.42 -20.49
C PHE A 501 13.26 -2.35 -21.82
N PRO A 502 13.35 -1.23 -22.59
CA PRO A 502 14.31 -0.15 -22.41
C PRO A 502 13.82 1.05 -21.56
N ARG A 503 12.52 1.33 -21.51
CA ARG A 503 11.96 2.51 -20.82
C ARG A 503 10.42 2.48 -20.66
N SER A 504 9.85 1.31 -20.49
CA SER A 504 8.39 1.18 -20.37
C SER A 504 7.88 1.58 -18.99
N CYS A 505 6.65 2.07 -18.93
CA CYS A 505 5.85 2.15 -17.71
C CYS A 505 4.70 1.15 -17.86
N MET A 506 4.77 0.04 -17.11
CA MET A 506 3.81 -1.05 -17.24
C MET A 506 2.55 -0.74 -16.43
N ILE A 507 1.39 -0.85 -17.07
CA ILE A 507 0.06 -0.64 -16.50
C ILE A 507 -0.64 -1.99 -16.43
N GLY A 508 -0.74 -2.54 -15.21
CA GLY A 508 -1.24 -3.88 -14.95
C GLY A 508 -2.76 -3.88 -14.80
N MET A 509 -3.42 -4.72 -15.58
CA MET A 509 -4.87 -4.82 -15.66
C MET A 509 -5.35 -6.27 -15.57
N ARG A 510 -6.61 -6.42 -15.19
CA ARG A 510 -7.37 -7.66 -15.33
C ARG A 510 -8.59 -7.42 -16.19
N ALA A 511 -8.95 -8.43 -16.96
CA ALA A 511 -10.15 -8.43 -17.79
C ALA A 511 -10.72 -9.85 -17.87
N CYS A 512 -11.99 -9.98 -18.23
CA CYS A 512 -12.58 -11.26 -18.58
C CYS A 512 -13.04 -11.30 -20.04
N THR A 513 -13.12 -12.50 -20.60
CA THR A 513 -13.81 -12.75 -21.87
C THR A 513 -15.31 -12.52 -21.71
N LEU A 514 -16.01 -12.35 -22.84
CA LEU A 514 -17.47 -12.24 -22.84
C LEU A 514 -18.13 -13.56 -22.40
N GLU A 515 -17.66 -14.68 -22.95
CA GLU A 515 -18.23 -16.00 -22.70
C GLU A 515 -17.14 -17.09 -22.75
N GLY A 516 -17.18 -18.00 -21.77
CA GLY A 516 -16.40 -19.24 -21.77
C GLY A 516 -14.90 -19.10 -22.07
N LEU A 517 -14.36 -20.11 -22.75
CA LEU A 517 -12.96 -20.23 -23.16
C LEU A 517 -12.89 -20.16 -24.69
N PRO A 518 -12.83 -18.96 -25.29
CA PRO A 518 -12.80 -18.81 -26.75
C PRO A 518 -11.55 -19.45 -27.35
N SER A 519 -11.66 -19.83 -28.63
CA SER A 519 -10.53 -20.32 -29.42
C SER A 519 -9.43 -19.27 -29.50
N ILE A 520 -8.18 -19.73 -29.40
CA ILE A 520 -6.99 -18.89 -29.46
C ILE A 520 -6.45 -18.91 -30.89
N HIS A 521 -6.20 -17.74 -31.45
CA HIS A 521 -5.58 -17.55 -32.77
C HIS A 521 -4.33 -16.71 -32.61
N ILE A 522 -3.18 -17.38 -32.62
CA ILE A 522 -1.88 -16.77 -32.31
C ILE A 522 -1.34 -16.01 -33.52
N ASP A 523 -0.84 -14.79 -33.32
CA ASP A 523 0.10 -14.17 -34.25
C ASP A 523 1.51 -14.76 -34.04
N PRO A 524 2.02 -15.57 -35.00
CA PRO A 524 3.31 -16.24 -34.87
C PRO A 524 4.51 -15.28 -34.88
N ASN A 525 4.33 -14.01 -35.25
CA ASN A 525 5.40 -13.02 -35.19
C ASN A 525 5.71 -12.58 -33.76
N GLU A 526 4.73 -12.66 -32.86
CA GLU A 526 4.82 -12.14 -31.49
C GLU A 526 4.82 -13.25 -30.43
N ILE A 527 3.96 -14.24 -30.61
CA ILE A 527 3.69 -15.29 -29.64
C ILE A 527 3.98 -16.67 -30.25
N VAL A 528 4.64 -17.53 -29.46
CA VAL A 528 4.99 -18.90 -29.87
C VAL A 528 3.94 -19.90 -29.39
N ASP A 529 3.32 -19.65 -28.24
CA ASP A 529 2.28 -20.51 -27.67
C ASP A 529 1.39 -19.69 -26.72
N ALA A 530 0.09 -20.00 -26.68
CA ALA A 530 -0.88 -19.37 -25.79
C ALA A 530 -2.00 -20.35 -25.46
N LYS A 531 -2.36 -20.43 -24.17
CA LYS A 531 -3.28 -21.44 -23.64
C LYS A 531 -4.11 -20.87 -22.50
N TRP A 532 -5.30 -21.43 -22.35
CA TRP A 532 -6.09 -21.33 -21.13
C TRP A 532 -5.54 -22.31 -20.10
N PHE A 533 -5.21 -21.82 -18.91
CA PHE A 533 -4.73 -22.63 -17.79
C PHE A 533 -5.71 -22.57 -16.64
N GLU A 534 -6.03 -23.75 -16.09
CA GLU A 534 -6.81 -23.89 -14.85
C GLU A 534 -6.12 -23.21 -13.68
N LYS A 535 -6.92 -22.64 -12.78
CA LYS A 535 -6.44 -21.89 -11.61
C LYS A 535 -5.48 -22.71 -10.74
N GLU A 536 -5.77 -23.98 -10.51
CA GLU A 536 -4.95 -24.90 -9.73
C GLU A 536 -3.58 -25.16 -10.38
N ILE A 537 -3.53 -25.27 -11.71
CA ILE A 537 -2.29 -25.46 -12.46
C ILE A 537 -1.40 -24.21 -12.35
N VAL A 538 -2.00 -23.02 -12.48
CA VAL A 538 -1.26 -21.76 -12.33
C VAL A 538 -0.79 -21.57 -10.89
N TYR A 539 -1.59 -21.94 -9.90
CA TYR A 539 -1.18 -21.93 -8.49
C TYR A 539 0.03 -22.83 -8.24
N GLN A 540 0.05 -24.05 -8.78
CA GLN A 540 1.21 -24.93 -8.65
C GLN A 540 2.44 -24.36 -9.36
N ALA A 541 2.28 -23.86 -10.60
CA ALA A 541 3.38 -23.23 -11.34
C ALA A 541 3.95 -22.00 -10.61
N ALA A 542 3.10 -21.26 -9.90
CA ALA A 542 3.49 -20.14 -9.07
C ALA A 542 4.41 -20.58 -7.92
N GLN A 543 4.07 -21.67 -7.23
CA GLN A 543 4.91 -22.28 -6.18
C GLN A 543 6.23 -22.81 -6.74
N ASP A 544 6.18 -23.49 -7.89
CA ASP A 544 7.38 -24.03 -8.54
C ASP A 544 8.36 -22.92 -8.92
N SER A 545 7.84 -21.81 -9.49
CA SER A 545 8.65 -20.67 -9.91
C SER A 545 9.36 -20.00 -8.73
N ASP A 546 8.72 -19.95 -7.55
CA ASP A 546 9.31 -19.38 -6.33
C ASP A 546 10.55 -20.19 -5.87
N SER A 547 10.56 -21.51 -6.10
CA SER A 547 11.68 -22.39 -5.75
C SER A 547 12.86 -22.30 -6.73
N MET A 548 12.64 -21.77 -7.93
CA MET A 548 13.64 -21.72 -9.02
C MET A 548 14.42 -20.40 -9.10
N GLY A 549 13.92 -19.33 -8.48
CA GLY A 549 14.59 -18.02 -8.46
C GLY A 549 14.35 -17.19 -9.73
N ALA A 550 15.41 -16.70 -10.38
CA ALA A 550 15.35 -15.78 -11.52
C ALA A 550 14.91 -16.45 -12.83
N VAL A 551 13.69 -17.00 -12.85
CA VAL A 551 13.13 -17.78 -13.99
C VAL A 551 12.97 -17.00 -15.30
N LEU A 552 13.09 -15.66 -15.28
CA LEU A 552 13.18 -14.84 -16.49
C LEU A 552 14.53 -15.00 -17.21
N ASP A 553 15.55 -15.48 -16.50
CA ASP A 553 16.85 -15.81 -17.05
C ASP A 553 16.84 -17.21 -17.66
N ARG A 554 17.16 -17.29 -18.95
CA ARG A 554 17.15 -18.56 -19.69
C ARG A 554 18.19 -19.53 -19.13
N SER A 555 19.36 -19.04 -18.70
CA SER A 555 20.40 -19.94 -18.18
C SER A 555 19.96 -20.63 -16.89
N VAL A 556 19.22 -19.94 -16.03
CA VAL A 556 18.68 -20.49 -14.78
C VAL A 556 17.72 -21.64 -15.07
N VAL A 557 16.79 -21.44 -16.00
CA VAL A 557 15.82 -22.47 -16.38
C VAL A 557 16.52 -23.67 -17.04
N GLU A 558 17.45 -23.43 -17.97
CA GLU A 558 18.18 -24.49 -18.66
C GLU A 558 19.07 -25.31 -17.71
N GLU A 559 19.70 -24.68 -16.72
CA GLU A 559 20.52 -25.36 -15.73
C GLU A 559 19.67 -26.28 -14.84
N LYS A 560 18.53 -25.79 -14.33
CA LYS A 560 17.59 -26.57 -13.52
C LYS A 560 16.97 -27.74 -14.29
N GLN A 561 16.73 -27.57 -15.59
CA GLN A 561 16.31 -28.66 -16.46
C GLN A 561 17.41 -29.71 -16.62
N LYS A 562 18.66 -29.28 -16.84
CA LYS A 562 19.80 -30.18 -17.00
C LYS A 562 20.12 -30.96 -15.73
N SER A 563 19.98 -30.34 -14.55
CA SER A 563 20.19 -31.01 -13.26
C SER A 563 19.04 -31.95 -12.87
N GLY A 564 17.92 -31.91 -13.60
CA GLY A 564 16.70 -32.68 -13.28
C GLY A 564 15.92 -32.12 -12.09
N GLU A 565 16.35 -30.99 -11.52
CA GLU A 565 15.65 -30.28 -10.43
C GLU A 565 14.30 -29.74 -10.89
N TRP A 566 14.12 -29.51 -12.19
CA TRP A 566 12.84 -29.14 -12.75
C TRP A 566 12.53 -29.90 -14.05
N THR A 567 11.40 -30.59 -14.04
CA THR A 567 10.88 -31.38 -15.17
C THR A 567 9.55 -30.83 -15.69
N GLY A 568 9.12 -29.67 -15.18
CA GLY A 568 7.77 -29.17 -15.28
C GLY A 568 7.34 -28.71 -16.67
N LYS A 569 6.03 -28.43 -16.80
CA LYS A 569 5.36 -28.06 -18.06
C LYS A 569 4.97 -26.58 -18.15
N LEU A 570 4.89 -25.88 -17.01
CA LEU A 570 4.51 -24.47 -16.92
C LEU A 570 5.37 -23.77 -15.85
N LEU A 571 5.91 -22.61 -16.21
CA LEU A 571 6.47 -21.61 -15.32
C LEU A 571 5.70 -20.31 -15.50
N VAL A 572 5.60 -19.55 -14.42
CA VAL A 572 5.09 -18.18 -14.46
C VAL A 572 6.20 -17.24 -13.98
N PRO A 573 6.09 -15.93 -14.22
CA PRO A 573 7.10 -14.99 -13.76
C PRO A 573 7.30 -15.06 -12.23
N SER A 574 8.52 -14.74 -11.81
CA SER A 574 8.91 -14.70 -10.41
C SER A 574 8.17 -13.60 -9.64
N LYS A 575 8.14 -13.71 -8.31
CA LYS A 575 7.68 -12.61 -7.45
C LYS A 575 8.47 -11.32 -7.74
N GLY A 576 7.82 -10.18 -7.54
CA GLY A 576 8.41 -8.86 -7.77
C GLY A 576 8.28 -8.31 -9.19
N VAL A 577 7.61 -9.02 -10.11
CA VAL A 577 7.18 -8.45 -11.41
C VAL A 577 5.66 -8.32 -11.50
N LEU A 578 5.21 -7.32 -12.25
CA LEU A 578 3.80 -6.97 -12.37
C LEU A 578 2.94 -8.12 -12.91
N ALA A 579 3.46 -8.90 -13.88
CA ALA A 579 2.77 -10.07 -14.39
C ALA A 579 2.43 -11.08 -13.28
N ARG A 580 3.34 -11.29 -12.34
CA ARG A 580 3.12 -12.18 -11.19
C ARG A 580 2.14 -11.57 -10.21
N THR A 581 2.19 -10.26 -9.96
CA THR A 581 1.18 -9.54 -9.16
C THR A 581 -0.23 -9.70 -9.71
N LEU A 582 -0.41 -9.66 -11.04
CA LEU A 582 -1.72 -9.89 -11.66
C LEU A 582 -2.20 -11.33 -11.46
N ILE A 583 -1.31 -12.31 -11.62
CA ILE A 583 -1.60 -13.73 -11.37
C ILE A 583 -2.00 -13.96 -9.92
N GLU A 584 -1.25 -13.41 -8.96
CA GLU A 584 -1.54 -13.55 -7.53
C GLU A 584 -2.86 -12.89 -7.14
N SER A 585 -3.15 -11.67 -7.63
CA SER A 585 -4.47 -11.03 -7.45
C SER A 585 -5.61 -11.92 -7.92
N TRP A 586 -5.47 -12.59 -9.07
CA TRP A 586 -6.48 -13.54 -9.55
C TRP A 586 -6.56 -14.81 -8.69
N LEU A 587 -5.42 -15.39 -8.32
CA LEU A 587 -5.36 -16.58 -7.48
C LEU A 587 -6.04 -16.34 -6.13
N GLU A 588 -5.80 -15.18 -5.52
CA GLU A 588 -6.32 -14.76 -4.21
C GLU A 588 -7.77 -14.25 -4.26
N GLY A 589 -8.30 -13.95 -5.45
CA GLY A 589 -9.67 -13.47 -5.62
C GLY A 589 -9.86 -12.00 -5.24
N ILE A 590 -8.77 -11.22 -5.27
CA ILE A 590 -8.73 -9.77 -5.01
C ILE A 590 -9.21 -8.98 -6.22
#